data_AF-A0A9Q6K6Z5-F1
#
_entry.id   AF-A0A9Q6K6Z5-F1
#
_cell.length_a   1.000
_cell.length_b   1.000
_cell.length_c   1.000
_cell.angle_alpha   90.00
_cell.angle_beta   90.00
_cell.angle_gamma   90.00
#
_symmetry.space_group_name_H-M   'P 1'
#
loop_
_entity.id
_entity.type
_entity.pdbx_description
1 polymer ?
#
loop_
_entity_poly.entity_id
_entity_poly.type
_entity_poly.pdbx_seq_one_letter_code
_entity_poly.pdbx_strand_id
1 'polypeptide(L)'
;MNKLMVIFLILFLSGCSLIFYREPYTLNRYADWVNANTNESVSNDDFGFCYSKAKSEVMGRPVNEDEDIGGLDNYYKTYPILGKCLYEKGYRFKVKHFIVYCYNKPRECKAYRNYMKLDFDTEW
;
A
#
# COMPACT_ATOMS: atom_id res chain seq x y z
N MET A 1 11.10 -8.85 43.01
CA MET A 1 11.27 -8.14 41.73
C MET A 1 11.79 -6.75 42.01
N ASN A 2 13.03 -6.43 41.64
CA ASN A 2 13.60 -5.10 41.91
C ASN A 2 12.78 -4.02 41.20
N LYS A 3 12.47 -2.92 41.87
CA LYS A 3 11.69 -1.79 41.30
C LYS A 3 12.29 -1.27 39.99
N LEU A 4 13.62 -1.35 39.85
CA LEU A 4 14.37 -1.06 38.63
C LEU A 4 14.01 -1.99 37.45
N MET A 5 13.78 -3.27 37.71
CA MET A 5 13.42 -4.25 36.68
C MET A 5 12.01 -4.00 36.12
N VAL A 6 11.08 -3.53 36.98
CA VAL A 6 9.72 -3.16 36.58
C VAL A 6 9.73 -1.90 35.70
N ILE A 7 10.55 -0.90 36.04
CA ILE A 7 10.69 0.33 35.24
C ILE A 7 11.30 0.02 33.86
N PHE A 8 12.33 -0.84 33.80
CA PHE A 8 12.90 -1.29 32.53
C PHE A 8 11.87 -2.04 31.67
N LEU A 9 11.05 -2.91 32.27
CA LEU A 9 10.01 -3.65 31.55
C LEU A 9 8.96 -2.70 30.94
N ILE A 10 8.54 -1.68 31.68
CA ILE A 10 7.55 -0.69 31.21
C ILE A 10 8.10 0.14 30.05
N LEU A 11 9.37 0.57 30.12
CA LEU A 11 10.02 1.34 29.05
C LEU A 11 10.19 0.52 27.76
N PHE A 12 10.53 -0.77 27.86
CA PHE A 12 10.58 -1.68 26.72
C PHE A 12 9.19 -1.97 26.12
N LEU A 13 8.15 -2.07 26.96
CA LEU A 13 6.78 -2.29 26.49
C LEU A 13 6.16 -1.04 25.84
N SER A 14 6.52 0.16 26.30
CA SER A 14 6.04 1.42 25.70
C SER A 14 6.77 1.82 24.41
N GLY A 15 7.93 1.22 24.12
CA GLY A 15 8.76 1.57 22.95
C GLY A 15 8.38 0.86 21.65
N CYS A 16 7.57 -0.21 21.70
CA CYS A 16 7.29 -1.05 20.53
C CYS A 16 6.33 -0.43 19.49
N SER A 17 5.59 0.63 19.84
CA SER A 17 4.60 1.24 18.95
C SER A 17 5.21 2.15 17.87
N LEU A 18 6.41 2.70 18.09
CA LEU A 18 7.09 3.57 17.12
C LEU A 18 7.89 2.81 16.07
N ILE A 19 8.22 1.54 16.30
CA ILE A 19 9.05 0.74 15.37
C ILE A 19 8.32 0.48 14.05
N PHE A 20 6.99 0.37 14.09
CA PHE A 20 6.17 0.05 12.93
C PHE A 20 5.52 1.27 12.29
N TYR A 21 5.40 2.40 13.00
CA TYR A 21 4.90 3.63 12.38
C TYR A 21 5.94 4.21 11.43
N ARG A 22 5.52 4.47 10.19
CA ARG A 22 6.37 5.07 9.16
C ARG A 22 5.62 6.20 8.48
N GLU A 23 6.33 7.28 8.16
CA GLU A 23 5.72 8.40 7.45
C GLU A 23 5.25 7.96 6.06
N PRO A 24 4.07 8.44 5.59
CA PRO A 24 3.43 7.93 4.38
C PRO A 24 4.31 7.91 3.12
N TYR A 25 5.15 8.93 2.90
CA TYR A 25 6.02 8.98 1.71
C TYR A 25 7.13 7.92 1.77
N THR A 26 7.56 7.51 2.97
CA THR A 26 8.55 6.45 3.13
C THR A 26 7.98 5.06 2.83
N LEU A 27 6.64 4.92 2.77
CA LEU A 27 5.97 3.65 2.48
C LEU A 27 6.04 3.26 1.00
N ASN A 28 6.19 4.24 0.11
CA ASN A 28 6.26 4.00 -1.34
C ASN A 28 7.47 3.14 -1.75
N ARG A 29 8.53 3.08 -0.93
CA ARG A 29 9.68 2.18 -1.19
C ARG A 29 9.40 0.71 -0.85
N TYR A 30 8.33 0.45 -0.10
CA TYR A 30 8.01 -0.86 0.48
C TYR A 30 6.93 -1.62 -0.30
N ALA A 31 6.21 -0.97 -1.21
CA ALA A 31 5.34 -1.64 -2.14
C ALA A 31 5.31 -0.90 -3.48
N ASP A 32 5.17 -1.66 -4.56
CA ASP A 32 5.09 -1.14 -5.92
C ASP A 32 4.24 -2.06 -6.79
N TRP A 33 3.72 -1.56 -7.89
CA TRP A 33 3.15 -2.38 -8.94
C TRP A 33 4.24 -2.70 -9.96
N VAL A 34 4.48 -3.98 -10.21
CA VAL A 34 5.52 -4.44 -11.14
C VAL A 34 4.94 -5.32 -12.22
N ASN A 35 5.50 -5.24 -13.43
CA ASN A 35 5.13 -6.12 -14.52
C ASN A 35 5.42 -7.57 -14.10
N ALA A 36 4.47 -8.49 -14.30
CA ALA A 36 4.61 -9.87 -13.85
C ALA A 36 5.80 -10.59 -14.48
N ASN A 37 6.16 -10.23 -15.72
CA ASN A 37 7.19 -10.88 -16.52
C ASN A 37 8.55 -10.17 -16.39
N THR A 38 8.58 -8.84 -16.50
CA THR A 38 9.84 -8.07 -16.52
C THR A 38 10.27 -7.60 -15.14
N ASN A 39 9.35 -7.61 -14.15
CA ASN A 39 9.57 -7.08 -12.80
C ASN A 39 9.89 -5.57 -12.77
N GLU A 40 9.73 -4.87 -13.89
CA GLU A 40 9.83 -3.42 -14.00
C GLU A 40 8.62 -2.75 -13.35
N SER A 41 8.82 -1.59 -12.76
CA SER A 41 7.74 -0.79 -12.17
C SER A 41 6.69 -0.41 -13.22
N VAL A 42 5.45 -0.25 -12.75
CA VAL A 42 4.34 0.23 -13.56
C VAL A 42 4.69 1.55 -14.23
N SER A 43 4.34 1.71 -15.51
CA SER A 43 4.53 2.97 -16.21
C SER A 43 3.56 4.03 -15.65
N ASN A 44 3.95 5.30 -15.71
CA ASN A 44 3.07 6.41 -15.31
C ASN A 44 1.77 6.41 -16.14
N ASP A 45 1.85 6.09 -17.43
CA ASP A 45 0.69 6.05 -18.32
C ASP A 45 -0.32 4.98 -17.91
N ASP A 46 0.14 3.76 -17.59
CA ASP A 46 -0.75 2.67 -17.17
C ASP A 46 -1.35 2.95 -15.79
N PHE A 47 -0.55 3.49 -14.86
CA PHE A 47 -1.03 3.86 -13.54
C PHE A 47 -2.07 4.99 -13.62
N GLY A 48 -1.75 6.08 -14.32
CA GLY A 48 -2.63 7.24 -14.50
C GLY A 48 -3.95 6.85 -15.18
N PHE A 49 -3.88 6.03 -16.23
CA PHE A 49 -5.07 5.47 -16.88
C PHE A 49 -5.94 4.69 -15.90
N CYS A 50 -5.36 3.73 -15.17
CA CYS A 50 -6.12 2.90 -14.24
C CYS A 50 -6.66 3.71 -13.05
N TYR A 51 -5.94 4.73 -12.61
CA TYR A 51 -6.37 5.58 -11.50
C TYR A 51 -7.50 6.54 -11.91
N SER A 52 -7.42 7.18 -13.08
CA SER A 52 -8.53 7.98 -13.64
C SER A 52 -9.78 7.12 -13.88
N LYS A 53 -9.62 5.88 -14.37
CA LYS A 53 -10.73 4.92 -14.47
C LYS A 53 -11.36 4.64 -13.10
N ALA A 54 -10.55 4.35 -12.08
CA ALA A 54 -11.03 4.09 -10.72
C ALA A 54 -11.77 5.30 -10.13
N LYS A 55 -11.25 6.51 -10.31
CA LYS A 55 -11.93 7.76 -9.93
C LYS A 55 -13.29 7.90 -10.62
N SER A 56 -13.34 7.65 -11.92
CA SER A 56 -14.55 7.78 -12.71
C SER A 56 -15.64 6.80 -12.32
N GLU A 57 -15.27 5.56 -12.02
CA GLU A 57 -16.21 4.56 -11.52
C GLU A 57 -16.75 4.93 -10.12
N VAL A 58 -15.90 5.44 -9.22
CA VAL A 58 -16.33 5.87 -7.87
C VAL A 58 -17.25 7.09 -7.92
N MET A 59 -16.95 8.05 -8.79
CA MET A 59 -17.72 9.30 -8.89
C MET A 59 -18.98 9.17 -9.76
N GLY A 60 -19.10 8.10 -10.56
CA GLY A 60 -20.21 7.90 -11.50
C GLY A 60 -20.20 8.89 -12.68
N ARG A 61 -19.07 9.53 -12.94
CA ARG A 61 -18.86 10.46 -14.06
C ARG A 61 -17.38 10.47 -14.47
N PRO A 62 -17.03 10.94 -15.68
CA PRO A 62 -15.64 11.14 -16.06
C PRO A 62 -14.93 12.10 -15.10
N VAL A 63 -13.69 11.76 -14.76
CA VAL A 63 -12.83 12.49 -13.83
C VAL A 63 -11.39 12.43 -14.33
N ASN A 64 -10.72 13.57 -14.34
CA ASN A 64 -9.29 13.60 -14.65
C ASN A 64 -8.46 13.06 -13.47
N GLU A 65 -7.20 12.71 -13.74
CA GLU A 65 -6.28 12.21 -12.73
C GLU A 65 -6.08 13.19 -11.57
N ASP A 66 -6.05 14.49 -11.84
CA ASP A 66 -5.76 15.52 -10.82
C ASP A 66 -6.98 15.94 -9.99
N GLU A 67 -8.18 15.49 -10.37
CA GLU A 67 -9.39 15.95 -9.70
C GLU A 67 -9.50 15.34 -8.30
N ASP A 68 -9.80 16.18 -7.31
CA ASP A 68 -10.13 15.71 -5.97
C ASP A 68 -11.50 15.00 -5.98
N ILE A 69 -11.48 13.71 -5.70
CA ILE A 69 -12.70 12.87 -5.61
C ILE A 69 -13.39 12.97 -4.25
N GLY A 70 -12.87 13.82 -3.35
CA GLY A 70 -13.50 14.22 -2.11
C GLY A 70 -13.52 13.10 -1.06
N GLY A 71 -12.94 13.38 0.10
CA GLY A 71 -13.10 12.54 1.28
C GLY A 71 -12.36 11.20 1.23
N LEU A 72 -12.06 10.71 2.44
CA LEU A 72 -11.26 9.51 2.62
C LEU A 72 -11.98 8.23 2.14
N ASP A 73 -13.31 8.21 2.17
CA ASP A 73 -14.12 7.06 1.74
C ASP A 73 -14.05 6.83 0.23
N ASN A 74 -14.26 7.86 -0.59
CA ASN A 74 -14.14 7.76 -2.04
C ASN A 74 -12.72 7.39 -2.45
N TYR A 75 -11.71 7.97 -1.79
CA TYR A 75 -10.32 7.60 -2.01
C TYR A 75 -10.10 6.09 -1.82
N TYR A 76 -10.61 5.49 -0.74
CA TYR A 76 -10.44 4.06 -0.51
C TYR A 76 -11.27 3.17 -1.44
N LYS A 77 -12.41 3.66 -1.95
CA LYS A 77 -13.19 2.94 -2.98
C LYS A 77 -12.46 2.81 -4.31
N THR A 78 -11.44 3.65 -4.57
CA THR A 78 -10.65 3.54 -5.81
C THR A 78 -9.76 2.29 -5.84
N TYR A 79 -9.25 1.83 -4.69
CA TYR A 79 -8.24 0.77 -4.66
C TYR A 79 -8.70 -0.54 -5.32
N PRO A 80 -9.88 -1.13 -5.01
CA PRO A 80 -10.29 -2.38 -5.67
C PRO A 80 -10.33 -2.28 -7.20
N ILE A 81 -10.75 -1.13 -7.73
CA ILE A 81 -10.87 -0.88 -9.18
C ILE A 81 -9.48 -0.67 -9.79
N LEU A 82 -8.64 0.16 -9.17
CA LEU A 82 -7.26 0.39 -9.57
C LEU A 82 -6.47 -0.92 -9.63
N GLY A 83 -6.53 -1.72 -8.57
CA GLY A 83 -5.80 -2.98 -8.49
C GLY A 83 -6.24 -4.00 -9.54
N LYS A 84 -7.56 -4.06 -9.81
CA LYS A 84 -8.10 -4.91 -10.88
C LYS A 84 -7.59 -4.47 -12.26
N CYS A 85 -7.64 -3.18 -12.55
CA CYS A 85 -7.18 -2.62 -13.83
C CYS A 85 -5.68 -2.91 -14.08
N LEU A 86 -4.84 -2.69 -13.06
CA LEU A 86 -3.41 -2.98 -13.15
C LEU A 86 -3.15 -4.49 -13.31
N TYR A 87 -3.87 -5.32 -12.60
CA TYR A 87 -3.77 -6.78 -12.74
C TYR A 87 -4.12 -7.26 -14.16
N GLU A 88 -5.20 -6.73 -14.75
CA GLU A 88 -5.63 -7.02 -16.12
C GLU A 88 -4.59 -6.60 -17.16
N LYS A 89 -3.82 -5.54 -16.88
CA LYS A 89 -2.68 -5.10 -17.70
C LYS A 89 -1.40 -5.92 -17.50
N GLY A 90 -1.43 -6.94 -16.65
CA GLY A 90 -0.28 -7.83 -16.42
C GLY A 90 0.64 -7.40 -15.27
N TYR A 91 0.21 -6.44 -14.44
CA TYR A 91 0.97 -6.04 -13.25
C TYR A 91 0.62 -6.92 -12.04
N ARG A 92 1.51 -6.93 -11.06
CA ARG A 92 1.32 -7.56 -9.73
C ARG A 92 1.74 -6.57 -8.66
N PHE A 93 1.04 -6.61 -7.53
CA PHE A 93 1.35 -5.76 -6.39
C PHE A 93 2.48 -6.39 -5.57
N LYS A 94 3.69 -5.86 -5.73
CA LYS A 94 4.89 -6.34 -5.02
C LYS A 94 5.00 -5.63 -3.68
N VAL A 95 5.08 -6.41 -2.60
CA VAL A 95 5.30 -5.87 -1.25
C VAL A 95 6.61 -6.42 -0.70
N LYS A 96 7.61 -5.53 -0.52
CA LYS A 96 8.96 -5.90 -0.04
C LYS A 96 8.96 -6.28 1.44
N HIS A 97 8.23 -5.52 2.26
CA HIS A 97 8.12 -5.76 3.69
C HIS A 97 6.65 -5.74 4.09
N PHE A 98 6.01 -6.92 4.05
CA PHE A 98 4.57 -7.07 4.28
C PHE A 98 4.12 -6.45 5.61
N ILE A 99 4.84 -6.73 6.69
CA ILE A 99 4.52 -6.21 8.03
C ILE A 99 4.61 -4.68 8.04
N VAL A 100 5.70 -4.11 7.52
CA VAL A 100 5.92 -2.66 7.53
C VAL A 100 4.86 -1.95 6.69
N TYR A 101 4.60 -2.43 5.47
CA TYR A 101 3.68 -1.77 4.56
C TYR A 101 2.22 -1.97 4.96
N CYS A 102 1.77 -3.21 5.16
CA CYS A 102 0.36 -3.52 5.41
C CYS A 102 -0.13 -3.10 6.81
N TYR A 103 0.77 -2.97 7.80
CA TYR A 103 0.41 -2.37 9.09
C TYR A 103 0.04 -0.89 8.94
N ASN A 104 0.75 -0.15 8.10
CA ASN A 104 0.49 1.29 7.86
C ASN A 104 -0.59 1.54 6.78
N LYS A 105 -0.80 0.60 5.85
CA LYS A 105 -1.76 0.70 4.73
C LYS A 105 -2.74 -0.48 4.69
N PRO A 106 -3.52 -0.73 5.77
CA PRO A 106 -4.33 -1.94 5.89
C PRO A 106 -5.44 -2.05 4.84
N ARG A 107 -6.06 -0.92 4.46
CA ARG A 107 -7.14 -0.91 3.44
C ARG A 107 -6.62 -1.20 2.04
N GLU A 108 -5.47 -0.62 1.70
CA GLU A 108 -4.79 -0.84 0.42
C GLU A 108 -4.33 -2.30 0.30
N CYS A 109 -3.65 -2.82 1.33
CA CYS A 109 -3.26 -4.23 1.36
C CYS A 109 -4.45 -5.19 1.31
N LYS A 110 -5.58 -4.84 1.94
CA LYS A 110 -6.80 -5.65 1.83
C LYS A 110 -7.34 -5.64 0.40
N ALA A 111 -7.35 -4.49 -0.27
CA ALA A 111 -7.83 -4.36 -1.64
C ALA A 111 -6.94 -5.12 -2.64
N TYR A 112 -5.62 -5.12 -2.44
CA TYR A 112 -4.67 -5.73 -3.38
C TYR A 112 -4.27 -7.16 -3.03
N ARG A 113 -4.81 -7.75 -1.96
CA ARG A 113 -4.44 -9.09 -1.48
C ARG A 113 -4.39 -10.15 -2.57
N ASN A 114 -5.36 -10.14 -3.49
CA ASN A 114 -5.47 -11.15 -4.56
C ASN A 114 -4.54 -10.89 -5.75
N TYR A 115 -3.85 -9.76 -5.77
CA TYR A 115 -2.92 -9.35 -6.84
C TYR A 115 -1.47 -9.34 -6.37
N MET A 116 -1.22 -9.77 -5.12
CA MET A 116 0.09 -9.70 -4.49
C MET A 116 1.10 -10.67 -5.11
N LYS A 117 2.31 -10.17 -5.32
CA LYS A 117 3.53 -10.97 -5.48
C LYS A 117 4.37 -10.75 -4.23
N LEU A 118 4.44 -11.77 -3.38
CA LEU A 118 5.31 -11.75 -2.20
C LEU A 118 6.72 -12.11 -2.66
N ASP A 119 7.67 -11.19 -2.54
CA ASP A 119 9.09 -11.54 -2.58
C ASP A 119 9.48 -11.95 -1.16
N PHE A 120 9.82 -13.23 -1.00
CA PHE A 120 10.40 -13.74 0.25
C PHE A 120 11.92 -13.52 0.32
N ASP A 121 12.50 -12.92 -0.72
CA ASP A 121 13.91 -12.57 -0.79
C ASP A 121 14.18 -11.30 0.04
N THR A 122 14.26 -11.50 1.35
CA THR A 122 14.88 -10.55 2.27
C THR A 122 16.16 -11.19 2.77
N GLU A 123 17.28 -10.86 2.12
CA GLU A 123 18.60 -10.97 2.76
C GLU A 123 18.56 -10.13 4.05
N TRP A 124 18.90 -10.78 5.17
CA TRP A 124 18.93 -10.22 6.52
C TRP A 124 20.20 -9.44 6.77
#